data_AF-A0A838NFD8-F1
#
_entry.id   AF-A0A838NFD8-F1
#
_cell.length_a   1.000
_cell.length_b   1.000
_cell.length_c   1.000
_cell.angle_alpha   90.00
_cell.angle_beta   90.00
_cell.angle_gamma   90.00
#
_symmetry.space_group_name_H-M   'P 1'
#
loop_
_entity.id
_entity.type
_entity.pdbx_description
1 polymer ?
#
loop_
_entity_poly.entity_id
_entity_poly.type
_entity_poly.pdbx_seq_one_letter_code
_entity_poly.pdbx_strand_id
1 'polypeptide(L)'
;MVPYHTIAFSQQKLRGAIRRAAGQEPGFTYGFVIHSRRHNEHPTLGAITLNGESFALSERLLAGLDGTAIWLFGHARITFAAGEPIDPADAGAPERPLSSLVMHISTFDATAGVTQHLVQVEALVKAETLVQPLLVLAHERPSAWPL
;
A
#
# COMPACT_ATOMS: atom_id res chain seq x y z
N MET A 1 -6.45 18.44 -0.62
CA MET A 1 -7.54 17.91 0.23
C MET A 1 -8.15 16.73 -0.51
N VAL A 2 -8.38 15.58 0.14
CA VAL A 2 -9.03 14.41 -0.48
C VAL A 2 -10.54 14.54 -0.28
N PRO A 3 -11.38 14.39 -1.32
CA PRO A 3 -12.83 14.51 -1.16
C PRO A 3 -13.40 13.44 -0.22
N TYR A 4 -14.39 13.80 0.60
CA TYR A 4 -15.01 12.90 1.56
C TYR A 4 -15.55 11.60 0.92
N HIS A 5 -16.16 11.69 -0.26
CA HIS A 5 -16.66 10.51 -0.99
C HIS A 5 -15.54 9.53 -1.37
N THR A 6 -14.31 10.01 -1.59
CA THR A 6 -13.15 9.16 -1.87
C THR A 6 -12.75 8.37 -0.62
N ILE A 7 -12.83 8.99 0.55
CA ILE A 7 -12.55 8.34 1.85
C ILE A 7 -13.60 7.25 2.11
N ALA A 8 -14.89 7.59 2.05
CA ALA A 8 -15.97 6.65 2.30
C ALA A 8 -15.92 5.42 1.36
N PHE A 9 -15.65 5.66 0.06
CA PHE A 9 -15.51 4.58 -0.92
C PHE A 9 -14.29 3.70 -0.65
N SER A 10 -13.17 4.29 -0.22
CA SER A 10 -11.96 3.57 0.16
C SER A 10 -12.21 2.66 1.36
N GLN A 11 -12.87 3.16 2.40
CA GLN A 11 -13.27 2.36 3.56
C GLN A 11 -14.21 1.21 3.18
N GLN A 12 -15.19 1.47 2.30
CA GLN A 12 -16.08 0.42 1.80
C GLN A 12 -15.31 -0.68 1.07
N LYS A 13 -14.35 -0.32 0.21
CA LYS A 13 -13.50 -1.27 -0.50
C LYS A 13 -12.62 -2.09 0.45
N LEU A 14 -12.01 -1.46 1.46
CA LEU A 14 -11.22 -2.15 2.48
C LEU A 14 -12.05 -3.14 3.28
N ARG A 15 -13.22 -2.71 3.78
CA ARG A 15 -14.16 -3.60 4.49
C ARG A 15 -14.59 -4.77 3.60
N GLY A 16 -14.81 -4.54 2.31
CA GLY A 16 -15.09 -5.59 1.34
C GLY A 16 -13.93 -6.56 1.15
N ALA A 17 -12.68 -6.06 1.09
CA ALA A 17 -11.49 -6.88 0.95
C ALA A 17 -11.25 -7.77 2.19
N ILE A 18 -11.37 -7.20 3.39
CA ILE A 18 -11.26 -7.95 4.66
C ILE A 18 -12.29 -9.07 4.71
N ARG A 19 -13.56 -8.79 4.34
CA ARG A 19 -14.61 -9.83 4.28
C ARG A 19 -14.29 -10.94 3.28
N ARG A 20 -13.75 -10.63 2.10
CA ARG A 20 -13.35 -11.64 1.11
C ARG A 20 -12.20 -12.51 1.60
N ALA A 21 -11.34 -11.95 2.44
CA ALA A 21 -10.20 -12.64 3.03
C ALA A 21 -10.52 -13.30 4.39
N ALA A 22 -11.79 -13.34 4.82
CA ALA A 22 -12.20 -13.79 6.16
C ALA A 22 -11.92 -15.28 6.48
N GLY A 23 -11.34 -16.04 5.54
CA GLY A 23 -10.86 -17.41 5.75
C GLY A 23 -9.35 -17.55 5.94
N GLN A 24 -8.60 -16.45 5.97
CA GLN A 24 -7.17 -16.48 6.29
C GLN A 24 -6.97 -16.40 7.79
N GLU A 25 -6.14 -17.30 8.32
CA GLU A 25 -5.71 -17.33 9.72
C GLU A 25 -4.19 -17.07 9.79
N PRO A 26 -3.74 -16.05 10.53
CA PRO A 26 -4.54 -15.08 11.29
C PRO A 26 -5.36 -14.14 10.37
N GLY A 27 -6.47 -13.58 10.88
CA GLY A 27 -7.29 -12.62 10.12
C GLY A 27 -6.59 -11.28 9.88
N PHE A 28 -7.05 -10.52 8.87
CA PHE A 28 -6.60 -9.14 8.66
C PHE A 28 -7.36 -8.16 9.56
N THR A 29 -6.63 -7.41 10.39
CA THR A 29 -7.22 -6.43 11.32
C THR A 29 -6.91 -4.98 10.93
N TYR A 30 -5.94 -4.78 10.06
CA TYR A 30 -5.54 -3.47 9.56
C TYR A 30 -5.53 -3.46 8.03
N GLY A 31 -5.70 -2.27 7.46
CA GLY A 31 -5.64 -2.10 6.02
C GLY A 31 -5.71 -0.65 5.59
N PHE A 32 -5.18 -0.38 4.41
CA PHE A 32 -5.15 0.94 3.81
C PHE A 32 -5.22 0.87 2.29
N VAL A 33 -5.69 1.95 1.70
CA VAL A 33 -5.80 2.13 0.25
C VAL A 33 -4.69 3.07 -0.18
N ILE A 34 -3.81 2.63 -1.08
CA ILE A 34 -2.90 3.55 -1.77
C ILE A 34 -3.63 4.13 -2.98
N HIS A 35 -3.59 5.45 -3.12
CA HIS A 35 -4.27 6.16 -4.20
C HIS A 35 -3.46 7.37 -4.67
N SER A 36 -3.78 7.86 -5.87
CA SER A 36 -3.26 9.13 -6.36
C SER A 36 -3.96 10.31 -5.66
N ARG A 37 -3.20 11.34 -5.32
CA ARG A 37 -3.67 12.62 -4.78
C ARG A 37 -2.84 13.77 -5.35
N ARG A 38 -3.30 15.01 -5.15
CA ARG A 38 -2.51 16.21 -5.48
C ARG A 38 -1.85 16.80 -4.24
N HIS A 39 -0.58 17.18 -4.36
CA HIS A 39 0.19 17.94 -3.39
C HIS A 39 0.97 19.03 -4.14
N ASN A 40 0.77 20.30 -3.79
CA ASN A 40 1.36 21.45 -4.50
C ASN A 40 1.26 21.31 -6.03
N GLU A 41 0.05 21.00 -6.52
CA GLU A 41 -0.28 20.77 -7.93
C GLU A 41 0.32 19.51 -8.60
N HIS A 42 1.30 18.85 -7.98
CA HIS A 42 1.90 17.60 -8.46
C HIS A 42 1.13 16.34 -7.98
N PRO A 43 1.04 15.29 -8.81
CA PRO A 43 0.47 14.01 -8.41
C PRO A 43 1.42 13.29 -7.44
N THR A 44 0.90 12.90 -6.29
CA THR A 44 1.61 12.14 -5.24
C THR A 44 0.76 10.98 -4.76
N LEU A 45 1.39 10.03 -4.07
CA LEU A 45 0.74 8.88 -3.47
C LEU A 45 0.20 9.28 -2.09
N GLY A 46 -1.04 8.89 -1.84
CA GLY A 46 -1.70 8.99 -0.55
C GLY A 46 -2.11 7.63 -0.05
N ALA A 47 -2.37 7.56 1.26
CA ALA A 47 -3.00 6.41 1.86
C ALA A 47 -4.25 6.82 2.65
N ILE A 48 -5.27 5.96 2.58
CA ILE A 48 -6.49 6.06 3.39
C ILE A 48 -6.64 4.78 4.21
N THR A 49 -6.67 4.89 5.53
CA THR A 49 -6.82 3.73 6.43
C THR A 49 -8.25 3.21 6.45
N LEU A 50 -8.44 2.05 7.09
CA LEU A 50 -9.76 1.51 7.41
C LEU A 50 -10.61 2.47 8.27
N ASN A 51 -9.98 3.26 9.14
CA ASN A 51 -10.62 4.20 10.05
C ASN A 51 -10.89 5.57 9.43
N GLY A 52 -10.36 5.83 8.22
CA GLY A 52 -10.70 6.98 7.40
C GLY A 52 -9.68 8.12 7.46
N GLU A 53 -8.59 7.93 8.18
CA GLU A 53 -7.42 8.80 8.14
C GLU A 53 -6.85 8.84 6.73
N SER A 54 -6.56 10.05 6.23
CA SER A 54 -6.02 10.29 4.89
C SER A 54 -4.73 11.10 4.99
N PHE A 55 -3.62 10.54 4.53
CA PHE A 55 -2.29 11.17 4.60
C PHE A 55 -1.49 11.01 3.30
N ALA A 56 -0.38 11.72 3.19
CA ALA A 56 0.57 11.55 2.10
C ALA A 56 1.48 10.37 2.45
N LEU A 57 1.75 9.50 1.47
CA LEU A 57 2.67 8.39 1.65
C LEU A 57 4.10 8.93 1.58
N SER A 58 4.95 8.53 2.52
CA SER A 58 6.34 8.98 2.63
C SER A 58 7.28 7.79 2.80
N GLU A 59 8.57 8.02 2.60
CA GLU A 59 9.60 6.99 2.82
C GLU A 59 9.61 6.49 4.27
N ARG A 60 9.44 7.38 5.26
CA ARG A 60 9.32 6.98 6.68
C ARG A 60 8.15 6.01 6.90
N LEU A 61 7.00 6.26 6.27
CA LEU A 61 5.84 5.37 6.39
C LEU A 61 6.10 4.02 5.74
N LEU A 62 6.79 4.00 4.58
CA LEU A 62 7.20 2.75 3.94
C LEU A 62 8.21 1.97 4.78
N ALA A 63 9.20 2.64 5.36
CA ALA A 63 10.15 2.02 6.28
C ALA A 63 9.45 1.41 7.51
N GLY A 64 8.35 2.01 7.97
CA GLY A 64 7.52 1.45 9.03
C GLY A 64 6.75 0.17 8.66
N LEU A 65 6.74 -0.23 7.37
CA LEU A 65 6.22 -1.52 6.91
C LEU A 65 7.29 -2.61 6.86
N ASP A 66 8.57 -2.28 7.05
CA ASP A 66 9.64 -3.26 6.99
C ASP A 66 9.45 -4.34 8.07
N GLY A 67 9.71 -5.59 7.70
CA GLY A 67 9.42 -6.77 8.52
C GLY A 67 7.93 -7.08 8.75
N THR A 68 7.02 -6.18 8.38
CA THR A 68 5.57 -6.40 8.52
C THR A 68 5.08 -7.24 7.35
N ALA A 69 4.33 -8.30 7.65
CA ALA A 69 3.67 -9.04 6.60
C ALA A 69 2.47 -8.21 6.09
N ILE A 70 2.45 -7.94 4.78
CA ILE A 70 1.40 -7.15 4.11
C ILE A 70 0.94 -7.83 2.81
N TRP A 71 -0.33 -7.63 2.46
CA TRP A 71 -0.99 -8.33 1.36
C TRP A 71 -1.72 -7.39 0.42
N LEU A 72 -1.49 -7.57 -0.87
CA LEU A 72 -2.25 -6.93 -1.95
C LEU A 72 -3.58 -7.65 -2.16
N PHE A 73 -4.68 -6.92 -2.06
CA PHE A 73 -6.06 -7.39 -2.21
C PHE A 73 -6.43 -8.60 -1.32
N GLY A 74 -5.62 -8.93 -0.30
CA GLY A 74 -5.78 -10.11 0.54
C GLY A 74 -5.28 -11.42 -0.08
N HIS A 75 -4.55 -11.37 -1.20
CA HIS A 75 -4.16 -12.58 -1.96
C HIS A 75 -2.66 -12.71 -2.18
N ALA A 76 -1.96 -11.63 -2.49
CA ALA A 76 -0.54 -11.67 -2.83
C ALA A 76 0.27 -10.99 -1.74
N ARG A 77 1.31 -11.66 -1.22
CA ARG A 77 2.23 -11.02 -0.27
C ARG A 77 3.08 -10.02 -1.03
N ILE A 78 3.27 -8.83 -0.47
CA ILE A 78 4.05 -7.78 -1.10
C ILE A 78 5.03 -7.14 -0.12
N THR A 79 6.00 -6.42 -0.65
CA THR A 79 6.75 -5.38 0.05
C THR A 79 6.75 -4.11 -0.78
N PHE A 80 6.96 -2.97 -0.14
CA PHE A 80 7.08 -1.67 -0.81
C PHE A 80 8.42 -1.04 -0.52
N ALA A 81 8.97 -0.36 -1.52
CA ALA A 81 10.11 0.53 -1.40
C ALA A 81 9.76 1.89 -2.01
N ALA A 82 10.46 2.94 -1.58
CA ALA A 82 10.37 4.23 -2.26
C ALA A 82 10.82 4.06 -3.72
N GLY A 83 10.08 4.66 -4.65
CA GLY A 83 10.46 4.69 -6.05
C GLY A 83 11.38 5.86 -6.36
N GLU A 84 11.80 5.96 -7.62
CA GLU A 84 12.61 7.10 -8.05
C GLU A 84 11.84 8.42 -7.87
N PRO A 85 12.48 9.45 -7.28
CA PRO A 85 11.88 10.77 -7.19
C PRO A 85 11.74 11.37 -8.59
N ILE A 86 10.63 12.07 -8.84
CA ILE A 86 10.39 12.74 -10.13
C ILE A 86 11.35 13.94 -10.30
N ASP A 87 11.66 14.65 -9.21
CA ASP A 87 12.65 15.74 -9.20
C ASP A 87 13.85 15.32 -8.32
N PRO A 88 15.09 15.28 -8.84
CA PRO A 88 16.27 14.90 -8.08
C PRO A 88 16.55 15.80 -6.86
N ALA A 89 16.12 17.07 -6.88
CA ALA A 89 16.25 17.99 -5.75
C ALA A 89 15.43 17.54 -4.53
N ASP A 90 14.54 16.57 -4.74
CA ASP A 90 13.63 16.03 -3.76
C ASP A 90 14.17 14.79 -3.04
N ALA A 91 15.29 14.25 -3.50
CA ALA A 91 15.90 13.06 -2.95
C ALA A 91 16.39 13.27 -1.52
N GLY A 92 16.03 12.35 -0.60
CA GLY A 92 16.59 12.30 0.76
C GLY A 92 15.77 12.96 1.87
N ALA A 93 14.56 13.45 1.61
CA ALA A 93 13.65 13.95 2.65
C ALA A 93 12.62 12.87 3.07
N PRO A 94 12.78 12.19 4.23
CA PRO A 94 12.00 10.98 4.56
C PRO A 94 10.51 11.23 4.80
N GLU A 95 10.11 12.46 5.11
CA GLU A 95 8.70 12.86 5.29
C GLU A 95 8.04 13.33 3.99
N ARG A 96 8.79 13.40 2.89
CA ARG A 96 8.27 13.94 1.64
C ARG A 96 7.20 13.02 1.05
N PRO A 97 6.09 13.59 0.52
CA PRO A 97 5.14 12.84 -0.29
C PRO A 97 5.83 12.16 -1.50
N LEU A 98 5.66 10.85 -1.61
CA LEU A 98 6.17 10.06 -2.72
C LEU A 98 5.32 10.29 -3.97
N SER A 99 5.96 10.36 -5.14
CA SER A 99 5.28 10.36 -6.43
C SER A 99 5.30 8.99 -7.11
N SER A 100 6.21 8.11 -6.69
CA SER A 100 6.29 6.72 -7.13
C SER A 100 6.68 5.80 -5.97
N LEU A 101 6.32 4.51 -6.09
CA LEU A 101 6.79 3.44 -5.22
C LEU A 101 7.14 2.22 -6.07
N VAL A 102 8.06 1.40 -5.57
CA VAL A 102 8.34 0.07 -6.12
C VAL A 102 7.59 -0.95 -5.26
N MET A 103 6.82 -1.81 -5.90
CA MET A 103 6.12 -2.92 -5.25
C MET A 103 6.77 -4.23 -5.68
N HIS A 104 7.22 -5.02 -4.72
CA HIS A 104 7.70 -6.38 -4.96
C HIS A 104 6.61 -7.35 -4.54
N ILE A 105 6.18 -8.21 -5.45
CA ILE A 105 5.16 -9.23 -5.19
C ILE A 105 5.85 -10.58 -5.01
N SER A 106 5.56 -11.24 -3.89
CA SER A 106 5.95 -12.62 -3.59
C SER A 106 4.72 -13.52 -3.70
N THR A 107 4.55 -14.19 -4.83
CA THR A 107 3.44 -15.15 -5.00
C THR A 107 3.79 -16.50 -4.37
N PHE A 108 2.92 -17.02 -3.50
CA PHE A 108 3.00 -18.40 -3.00
C PHE A 108 2.11 -19.32 -3.83
N ASP A 109 2.57 -20.55 -4.05
CA ASP A 109 1.71 -21.69 -4.38
C ASP A 109 1.73 -22.66 -3.19
N ALA A 110 0.58 -22.85 -2.54
CA ALA A 110 0.42 -23.75 -1.40
C ALA A 110 0.07 -25.19 -1.83
N THR A 111 -0.12 -25.45 -3.12
CA THR A 111 -0.47 -26.79 -3.64
C THR A 111 0.73 -27.56 -4.19
N ALA A 112 1.83 -26.88 -4.50
CA ALA A 112 3.03 -27.50 -5.06
C ALA A 112 4.04 -27.85 -3.95
N GLY A 113 3.97 -29.09 -3.46
CA GLY A 113 5.00 -29.65 -2.59
C GLY A 113 6.40 -29.52 -3.23
N VAL A 114 7.36 -29.04 -2.44
CA VAL A 114 8.81 -29.19 -2.62
C VAL A 114 9.36 -28.75 -3.98
N THR A 115 9.30 -27.45 -4.27
CA THR A 115 10.38 -26.58 -4.81
C THR A 115 9.75 -25.26 -5.26
N GLN A 116 9.83 -24.25 -4.40
CA GLN A 116 9.17 -22.96 -4.59
C GLN A 116 9.90 -22.12 -5.64
N HIS A 117 9.25 -21.85 -6.78
CA HIS A 117 9.64 -20.74 -7.64
C HIS A 117 9.00 -19.46 -7.10
N LEU A 118 9.74 -18.72 -6.29
CA LEU A 118 9.37 -17.35 -5.94
C LEU A 118 9.46 -16.50 -7.20
N VAL A 119 8.32 -16.24 -7.86
CA VAL A 119 8.27 -15.24 -8.92
C VAL A 119 8.26 -13.88 -8.24
N GLN A 120 9.42 -13.22 -8.22
CA GLN A 120 9.50 -11.83 -7.80
C GLN A 120 9.07 -10.95 -8.96
N VAL A 121 7.86 -10.42 -8.86
CA VAL A 121 7.38 -9.39 -9.79
C VAL A 121 7.69 -8.04 -9.17
N GLU A 122 8.45 -7.23 -9.89
CA GLU A 122 8.64 -5.83 -9.58
C GLU A 122 7.65 -4.99 -10.40
N ALA A 123 6.95 -4.08 -9.72
CA ALA A 123 6.04 -3.15 -10.36
C ALA A 123 6.31 -1.72 -9.86
N LEU A 124 6.66 -0.84 -10.79
CA LEU A 124 6.73 0.59 -10.53
C LEU A 124 5.31 1.19 -10.54
N VAL A 125 4.89 1.74 -9.41
CA VAL A 125 3.60 2.39 -9.24
C VAL A 125 3.83 3.89 -9.20
N LYS A 126 3.27 4.63 -10.15
CA LYS A 126 3.36 6.10 -10.21
C LYS A 126 2.03 6.74 -9.90
N ALA A 127 2.04 7.84 -9.12
CA ALA A 127 0.82 8.59 -8.79
C ALA A 127 0.09 9.12 -10.03
N GLU A 128 0.84 9.50 -11.06
CA GLU A 128 0.28 10.02 -12.33
C GLU A 128 -0.52 8.99 -13.13
N THR A 129 -0.14 7.70 -13.06
CA THR A 129 -0.75 6.61 -13.84
C THR A 129 -1.57 5.64 -12.99
N LEU A 130 -1.67 5.86 -11.68
CA LEU A 130 -2.45 5.01 -10.79
C LEU A 130 -3.95 5.24 -10.96
N VAL A 131 -4.55 4.51 -11.90
CA VAL A 131 -5.99 4.58 -12.21
C VAL A 131 -6.84 3.90 -11.13
N GLN A 132 -6.38 2.75 -10.63
CA GLN A 132 -7.10 1.97 -9.62
C GLN A 132 -6.35 2.01 -8.28
N PRO A 133 -7.03 2.32 -7.16
CA PRO A 133 -6.40 2.26 -5.86
C PRO A 133 -5.98 0.84 -5.47
N LEU A 134 -4.82 0.72 -4.84
CA LEU A 134 -4.30 -0.55 -4.33
C LEU A 134 -4.87 -0.80 -2.94
N LEU A 135 -5.44 -1.97 -2.71
CA LEU A 135 -5.91 -2.38 -1.39
C LEU A 135 -4.82 -3.18 -0.70
N VAL A 136 -4.30 -2.67 0.41
CA VAL A 136 -3.26 -3.31 1.20
C VAL A 136 -3.84 -3.71 2.55
N LEU A 137 -3.66 -4.97 2.92
CA LEU A 137 -4.13 -5.53 4.19
C LEU A 137 -2.93 -5.99 5.03
N ALA A 138 -3.07 -5.94 6.35
CA ALA A 138 -2.09 -6.42 7.31
C ALA A 138 -2.79 -7.09 8.48
N HIS A 139 -2.14 -8.08 9.10
CA HIS A 139 -2.68 -8.74 10.29
C HIS A 139 -2.66 -7.83 11.51
N GLU A 140 -1.74 -6.87 11.54
CA GLU A 140 -1.58 -5.88 12.61
C GLU A 140 -1.27 -4.50 12.03
N ARG A 141 -1.45 -3.46 12.87
CA ARG A 141 -1.13 -2.09 12.50
C ARG A 141 0.39 -1.88 12.54
N PRO A 142 1.01 -1.40 11.45
CA PRO A 142 2.42 -1.00 11.48
C PRO A 142 2.63 0.18 12.44
N SER A 143 3.70 0.16 13.23
CA SER A 143 3.90 1.11 14.35
C SER A 143 3.93 2.58 13.94
N ALA A 144 4.52 2.88 12.78
CA ALA A 144 4.64 4.23 12.23
C ALA A 144 3.35 4.76 11.59
N TRP A 145 2.32 3.91 11.46
CA TRP A 145 1.09 4.22 10.74
C TRP A 145 -0.04 4.71 11.66
N PRO A 146 -0.93 5.60 11.19
CA PRO A 146 -2.09 6.04 11.94
C PRO A 146 -3.02 4.88 12.33
N LEU A 147 -3.89 5.15 13.31
CA LEU A 147 -4.87 4.16 13.76
C LEU A 147 -5.88 3.79 12.66
#